data_AF-A0A2E2KPP1-F1
#
_entry.id   AF-A0A2E2KPP1-F1
#
_cell.length_a   1.000
_cell.length_b   1.000
_cell.length_c   1.000
_cell.angle_alpha   90.00
_cell.angle_beta   90.00
_cell.angle_gamma   90.00
#
_symmetry.space_group_name_H-M   'P 1'
#
loop_
_entity.id
_entity.type
_entity.pdbx_description
1 polymer ?
#
loop_
_entity_poly.entity_id
_entity_poly.type
_entity_poly.pdbx_seq_one_letter_code
_entity_poly.pdbx_strand_id
1 'polypeptide(L)'
;MVEILTVTTHKQGLVEFTALLEDLVSQAKIDSGICNLHIQHTSASLVIQENADPSAKADLENWINRLVPEGDRLYTHVYEGLDVRVI
;
A
#
# COMPACT_ATOMS: atom_id res chain seq x y z
N MET A 1 -1.85 -10.10 -20.23
CA MET A 1 -1.36 -10.80 -19.03
C MET A 1 -2.17 -10.29 -17.84
N VAL A 2 -2.60 -11.16 -16.92
CA VAL A 2 -3.35 -10.78 -15.71
C VAL A 2 -2.89 -11.74 -14.63
N GLU A 3 -2.13 -11.22 -13.67
CA GLU A 3 -1.49 -12.01 -12.62
C GLU A 3 -1.93 -11.54 -11.24
N ILE A 4 -1.80 -12.39 -10.23
CA ILE A 4 -2.04 -12.04 -8.83
C ILE A 4 -0.69 -11.87 -8.13
N LEU A 5 -0.43 -10.68 -7.61
CA LEU A 5 0.79 -10.36 -6.87
C LEU A 5 0.50 -10.31 -5.37
N THR A 6 1.07 -11.24 -4.61
CA THR A 6 0.89 -11.32 -3.15
C THR A 6 1.98 -10.54 -2.43
N VAL A 7 1.60 -9.48 -1.71
CA VAL A 7 2.50 -8.71 -0.84
C VAL A 7 2.19 -9.05 0.62
N THR A 8 3.12 -9.69 1.31
CA THR A 8 2.95 -10.05 2.73
C THR A 8 3.29 -8.86 3.63
N THR A 9 2.36 -8.48 4.50
CA THR A 9 2.56 -7.42 5.51
C THR A 9 2.53 -8.01 6.93
N HIS A 10 3.25 -7.38 7.86
CA HIS A 10 3.38 -7.86 9.26
C HIS A 10 2.99 -6.83 10.31
N LYS A 11 2.80 -5.57 9.91
CA LYS A 11 2.37 -4.44 10.73
C LYS A 11 1.80 -3.34 9.83
N GLN A 12 1.08 -2.38 10.41
CA GLN A 12 0.73 -1.14 9.73
C GLN A 12 2.00 -0.39 9.28
N GLY A 13 1.95 0.24 8.10
CA GLY A 13 3.02 1.05 7.52
C GLY A 13 3.02 0.96 6.00
N LEU A 14 3.84 1.77 5.35
CA LEU A 14 4.04 1.70 3.91
C LEU A 14 4.99 0.54 3.59
N VAL A 15 4.61 -0.32 2.65
CA VAL A 15 5.40 -1.48 2.22
C VAL A 15 5.76 -1.32 0.75
N GLU A 16 7.05 -1.27 0.46
CA GLU A 16 7.54 -1.22 -0.91
C GLU A 16 7.44 -2.61 -1.55
N PHE A 17 6.93 -2.67 -2.78
CA PHE A 17 6.89 -3.89 -3.59
C PHE A 17 7.41 -3.68 -5.03
N THR A 18 8.14 -2.59 -5.30
CA THR A 18 8.61 -2.18 -6.63
C THR A 18 9.33 -3.30 -7.36
N ALA A 19 10.38 -3.87 -6.77
CA ALA A 19 11.15 -4.97 -7.36
C ALA A 19 10.29 -6.21 -7.67
N LEU A 20 9.33 -6.53 -6.79
CA LEU A 20 8.41 -7.67 -7.00
C LEU A 20 7.46 -7.43 -8.19
N LEU A 21 7.08 -6.17 -8.44
CA LEU A 21 6.32 -5.79 -9.62
C LEU A 21 7.21 -5.74 -10.88
N GLU A 22 8.45 -5.27 -10.78
CA GLU A 22 9.41 -5.26 -11.89
C GLU A 22 9.74 -6.68 -12.39
N ASP A 23 9.99 -7.62 -11.46
CA ASP A 23 10.16 -9.04 -11.75
C ASP A 23 8.95 -9.61 -12.50
N LEU A 24 7.73 -9.25 -12.08
CA LEU A 24 6.47 -9.69 -12.71
C LEU A 24 6.28 -9.08 -14.10
N VAL A 25 6.54 -7.78 -14.26
CA VAL A 25 6.38 -7.06 -15.53
C VAL A 25 7.42 -7.52 -16.56
N SER A 26 8.64 -7.85 -16.14
CA SER A 26 9.70 -8.36 -17.03
C SER A 26 9.28 -9.65 -17.76
N GLN A 27 8.49 -10.50 -17.10
CA GLN A 27 8.01 -11.78 -17.63
C GLN A 27 6.97 -11.59 -18.76
N ALA A 28 6.31 -10.43 -18.83
CA ALA A 28 5.32 -10.12 -19.86
C ALA A 28 5.94 -10.01 -21.27
N LYS A 29 7.22 -9.63 -21.37
CA LYS A 29 7.95 -9.40 -22.64
C LYS A 29 7.21 -8.43 -23.58
N ILE A 30 6.77 -7.31 -23.01
CA ILE A 30 6.08 -6.22 -23.72
C ILE A 30 7.01 -5.00 -23.73
N ASP A 31 7.38 -4.51 -24.91
CA ASP A 31 8.29 -3.36 -25.06
C ASP A 31 7.64 -2.02 -24.67
N SER A 32 6.31 -1.91 -24.78
CA SER A 32 5.53 -0.73 -24.39
C SER A 32 4.06 -1.08 -24.16
N GLY A 33 3.46 -0.50 -23.12
CA GLY A 33 2.08 -0.77 -22.72
C GLY A 33 1.68 -0.04 -21.43
N ILE A 34 0.55 -0.43 -20.83
CA ILE A 34 0.05 0.14 -19.57
C ILE A 34 -0.05 -0.98 -18.53
N CYS A 35 0.71 -0.87 -17.44
CA CYS A 35 0.49 -1.67 -16.24
C CYS A 35 -0.71 -1.08 -15.46
N ASN A 36 -1.72 -1.89 -15.17
CA ASN A 36 -2.85 -1.51 -14.34
C ASN A 36 -2.79 -2.32 -13.04
N LEU A 37 -2.75 -1.65 -11.91
CA LEU A 37 -2.72 -2.27 -10.59
C LEU A 37 -4.07 -2.08 -9.90
N HIS A 38 -4.57 -3.14 -9.26
CA HIS A 38 -5.81 -3.11 -8.49
C HIS A 38 -5.61 -3.91 -7.20
N ILE A 39 -5.89 -3.28 -6.06
CA ILE A 39 -5.79 -3.90 -4.74
C ILE A 39 -7.13 -4.52 -4.35
N GLN A 40 -7.09 -5.76 -3.86
CA GLN A 40 -8.28 -6.56 -3.52
C GLN A 40 -8.73 -6.40 -2.05
N HIS A 41 -8.16 -5.41 -1.35
CA HIS A 41 -8.41 -5.13 0.07
C HIS A 41 -8.97 -3.72 0.24
N THR A 42 -9.88 -3.53 1.19
CA THR A 42 -10.51 -2.23 1.51
C THR A 42 -9.73 -1.40 2.52
N SER A 43 -8.91 -2.04 3.37
CA SER A 43 -8.06 -1.40 4.39
C SER A 43 -6.65 -1.03 3.89
N ALA A 44 -6.44 -1.01 2.56
CA ALA A 44 -5.16 -0.66 1.94
C ALA A 44 -5.37 -0.05 0.54
N SER A 45 -4.45 0.81 0.12
CA SER A 45 -4.38 1.42 -1.21
C SER A 45 -3.02 1.14 -1.88
N LEU A 46 -2.83 1.75 -3.05
CA LEU A 46 -1.55 1.82 -3.74
C LEU A 46 -1.13 3.28 -3.86
N VAL A 47 0.10 3.60 -3.49
CA VAL A 47 0.69 4.93 -3.60
C VAL A 47 1.95 4.91 -4.45
N ILE A 48 2.19 5.98 -5.20
CA ILE A 48 3.47 6.25 -5.89
C ILE A 48 4.06 7.49 -5.21
N GLN A 49 5.26 7.36 -4.67
CA GLN A 49 5.95 8.41 -3.91
C GLN A 49 7.45 8.37 -4.17
N GLU A 50 8.20 9.27 -3.52
CA GLU A 50 9.65 9.19 -3.45
C GLU A 50 10.13 7.94 -2.68
N ASN A 51 11.24 7.35 -3.14
CA ASN A 51 11.94 6.24 -2.47
C ASN A 51 13.46 6.46 -2.40
N ALA A 52 13.93 7.71 -2.50
CA ALA A 52 15.34 8.07 -2.41
C ALA A 52 15.74 8.46 -0.97
N ASP A 53 14.95 9.31 -0.31
CA ASP A 53 15.09 9.59 1.12
C ASP A 53 14.06 8.80 1.96
N PRO A 54 14.49 7.94 2.92
CA PRO A 54 13.61 7.31 3.90
C PRO A 54 12.77 8.29 4.74
N SER A 55 13.15 9.57 4.84
CA SER A 55 12.39 10.60 5.57
C SER A 55 11.00 10.82 4.96
N ALA A 56 10.87 10.84 3.62
CA ALA A 56 9.60 11.06 2.93
C ALA A 56 8.56 9.99 3.30
N LYS A 57 8.99 8.73 3.36
CA LYS A 57 8.18 7.60 3.83
C LYS A 57 7.76 7.77 5.30
N ALA A 58 8.71 8.11 6.17
CA ALA A 58 8.45 8.27 7.60
C ALA A 58 7.47 9.43 7.87
N ASP A 59 7.61 10.55 7.16
CA ASP A 59 6.72 11.71 7.31
C ASP A 59 5.31 11.44 6.76
N LEU A 60 5.17 10.65 5.68
CA LEU A 60 3.85 10.20 5.23
C LEU A 60 3.19 9.26 6.25
N GLU A 61 3.93 8.27 6.79
CA GLU A 61 3.44 7.41 7.88
C GLU A 61 3.02 8.25 9.11
N ASN A 62 3.85 9.21 9.54
CA ASN A 62 3.56 10.13 10.65
C ASN A 62 2.32 11.00 10.39
N TRP A 63 2.17 11.53 9.18
CA TRP A 63 1.04 12.38 8.79
C TRP A 63 -0.28 11.59 8.80
N ILE A 64 -0.31 10.40 8.21
CA ILE A 64 -1.45 9.47 8.24
C ILE A 64 -1.78 9.08 9.69
N ASN A 65 -0.75 8.74 10.48
CA ASN A 65 -0.92 8.32 11.87
C ASN A 65 -1.53 9.41 12.75
N ARG A 66 -1.17 10.68 12.51
CA ARG A 66 -1.75 11.86 13.18
C ARG A 66 -3.15 12.21 12.69
N LEU A 67 -3.48 11.99 11.42
CA LEU A 67 -4.74 12.45 10.81
C LEU A 67 -5.95 11.57 11.18
N VAL A 68 -5.76 10.25 11.28
CA VAL A 68 -6.84 9.28 11.55
C VAL A 68 -6.36 8.28 12.63
N PRO A 69 -6.27 8.65 13.92
CA PRO A 69 -5.64 7.80 14.94
C PRO A 69 -6.24 6.38 15.03
N GLU A 70 -5.38 5.38 15.30
CA GLU A 70 -5.82 3.99 15.44
C GLU A 70 -6.66 3.85 16.72
N GLY A 71 -7.81 3.17 16.61
CA GLY A 71 -8.73 3.03 17.74
C GLY A 71 -9.36 4.33 18.24
N ASP A 72 -9.40 5.40 17.42
CA ASP A 72 -10.12 6.62 17.77
C ASP A 72 -11.61 6.31 18.01
N ARG A 73 -12.07 6.69 19.21
CA ARG A 73 -13.42 6.46 19.72
C ARG A 73 -14.50 7.26 18.98
N LEU A 74 -14.10 8.15 18.07
CA LEU A 74 -14.98 8.77 17.07
C LEU A 74 -15.62 7.75 16.13
N TYR A 75 -14.94 6.64 15.83
CA TYR A 75 -15.38 5.65 14.84
C TYR A 75 -16.12 4.48 15.49
N THR A 76 -17.22 4.05 14.85
CA THR A 76 -18.04 2.91 15.27
C THR A 76 -17.78 1.64 14.48
N HIS A 77 -16.96 1.71 13.41
CA HIS A 77 -16.59 0.56 12.59
C HIS A 77 -15.41 -0.19 13.22
N VAL A 78 -15.74 -1.16 14.08
CA VAL A 78 -14.76 -1.93 14.88
C VAL A 78 -14.91 -3.45 14.74
N TYR A 79 -15.79 -3.92 13.85
CA TYR A 79 -16.05 -5.35 13.65
C TYR A 79 -14.92 -6.08 12.90
N GLU A 80 -14.13 -5.34 12.12
CA GLU A 80 -13.01 -5.87 11.31
C GLU A 80 -11.65 -5.73 12.03
N GLY A 81 -11.61 -5.07 13.20
CA GLY A 81 -10.40 -4.78 13.97
C GLY A 81 -10.37 -3.32 14.43
N LEU A 82 -9.16 -2.78 14.67
CA LEU A 82 -8.93 -1.34 14.81
C LEU A 82 -8.60 -0.68 13.46
N ASP A 83 -8.76 -1.42 12.36
CA ASP A 83 -8.37 -1.10 10.99
C ASP A 83 -9.30 -0.06 10.32
N VAL A 84 -9.56 1.06 11.01
CA VAL A 84 -10.35 2.19 10.48
C VAL A 84 -9.58 3.05 9.47
N ARG A 85 -8.46 2.54 8.96
CA ARG A 85 -7.53 3.23 8.06
C ARG A 85 -7.57 2.61 6.67
N VAL A 86 -7.63 3.47 5.67
CA VAL A 86 -7.30 3.15 4.27
C VAL A 86 -5.95 3.83 4.01
N ILE A 87 -4.91 3.05 3.67
CA ILE A 87 -3.52 3.53 3.47
C ILE A 87 -3.06 3.16 2.07
#